data_AF-A0A2M8RY14-F1
#
_entry.id   AF-A0A2M8RY14-F1
#
_cell.length_a   1.000
_cell.length_b   1.000
_cell.length_c   1.000
_cell.angle_alpha   90.00
_cell.angle_beta   90.00
_cell.angle_gamma   90.00
#
_symmetry.space_group_name_H-M   'P 1'
#
loop_
_entity.id
_entity.type
_entity.pdbx_description
1 polymer ?
#
loop_
_entity_poly.entity_id
_entity_poly.type
_entity_poly.pdbx_seq_one_letter_code
_entity_poly.pdbx_strand_id
1 'polypeptide(L)'
;MAHIFDKFKAKVRSVFAEKQTDEARVTENGRIISDHPSNHITPAKLKSIFDDAENGDIMTQHELFMDIEERDGDISANMGTRKRALLTLDWQIVETRNATPKEQEYQKELDEFFYQFSEFENLIVDLMDAVGHGFSALEINWQFVNGKWLPNGFIHRPQSWFRLDKDDNILLKTPDNVMGEPLRAFGWVVHIHKNRSVQLARQGLYRTLAWHYMFKHYSVHDFAEFLELYGMPIRIGKYGAGATSDEKRTLLKALAQIGHNAAGIMPESMNVELHNAANSTGQNNPFLQMVDWCEKEIARLILGQTLTSGADGKTSTNALGQVHNEVRRDLLIADAKLVAQTITKQIILPYLQINVDPAIDENRCPRFEFDTKEYEDLEKFAKALPPLVNIGVAIPERWVRGKLGIPEVQDGETVLKAVQPEFNGDLNEGETALKSTALSGYSASCGCGCQGHAVLSAKHKMPTNDPQDILDDSLNNAFVSVDFNSQLNPMVQKAVAVLMACDSYEEAGDKLAEMFPDMPIEQHQTYLANALFLADLLGAADDERT
;
A
#
# COMPACT_ATOMS: atom_id res chain seq x y z
N MET A 1 52.43 -4.20 0.59
CA MET A 1 50.97 -4.15 0.83
C MET A 1 50.63 -3.75 2.27
N ALA A 2 51.23 -4.35 3.31
CA ALA A 2 50.94 -3.99 4.71
C ALA A 2 51.08 -2.48 5.04
N HIS A 3 52.12 -1.81 4.56
CA HIS A 3 52.32 -0.38 4.82
C HIS A 3 51.30 0.55 4.12
N ILE A 4 50.68 0.08 3.03
CA ILE A 4 49.58 0.79 2.32
C ILE A 4 48.27 0.56 3.07
N PHE A 5 48.07 -0.67 3.55
CA PHE A 5 46.93 -1.07 4.36
C PHE A 5 46.86 -0.30 5.69
N ASP A 6 48.00 -0.08 6.35
CA ASP A 6 48.06 0.71 7.59
C ASP A 6 47.81 2.20 7.34
N LYS A 7 48.29 2.76 6.23
CA LYS A 7 47.98 4.15 5.82
C LYS A 7 46.51 4.31 5.45
N PHE A 8 45.92 3.31 4.77
CA PHE A 8 44.50 3.27 4.47
C PHE A 8 43.69 3.24 5.77
N LYS A 9 44.00 2.32 6.70
CA LYS A 9 43.36 2.25 8.01
C LYS A 9 43.50 3.53 8.83
N ALA A 10 44.64 4.21 8.78
CA ALA A 10 44.83 5.48 9.48
C ALA A 10 43.96 6.61 8.89
N LYS A 11 43.87 6.73 7.55
CA LYS A 11 43.01 7.70 6.86
C LYS A 11 41.52 7.40 7.07
N VAL A 12 41.18 6.12 7.13
CA VAL A 12 39.83 5.64 7.39
C VAL A 12 39.42 5.90 8.85
N ARG A 13 40.33 5.71 9.82
CA ARG A 13 40.09 6.06 11.23
C ARG A 13 39.77 7.53 11.46
N SER A 14 40.42 8.46 10.74
CA SER A 14 40.10 9.88 10.85
C SER A 14 38.71 10.22 10.29
N VAL A 15 38.20 9.45 9.32
CA VAL A 15 36.83 9.62 8.79
C VAL A 15 35.77 9.15 9.79
N PHE A 16 36.11 8.17 10.64
CA PHE A 16 35.16 7.56 11.57
C PHE A 16 35.07 8.23 12.94
N ALA A 17 35.98 9.16 13.25
CA ALA A 17 36.03 9.82 14.54
C ALA A 17 34.90 10.85 14.71
N GLU A 18 34.59 11.60 13.64
CA GLU A 18 33.57 12.65 13.65
C GLU A 18 32.80 12.66 12.33
N LYS A 19 31.50 12.98 12.43
CA LYS A 19 30.62 13.14 11.28
C LYS A 19 31.07 14.34 10.45
N GLN A 20 30.97 14.21 9.13
CA GLN A 20 31.31 15.32 8.23
C GLN A 20 30.41 16.52 8.48
N THR A 21 29.12 16.32 8.76
CA THR A 21 28.19 17.42 9.03
C THR A 21 28.49 18.17 10.33
N ASP A 22 29.01 17.47 11.35
CA ASP A 22 29.41 18.06 12.62
C ASP A 22 30.69 18.89 12.44
N GLU A 23 31.70 18.35 11.73
CA GLU A 23 32.93 19.06 11.39
C GLU A 23 32.67 20.26 10.45
N ALA A 24 31.76 20.07 9.50
CA ALA A 24 31.30 21.11 8.59
C ALA A 24 30.40 22.16 9.26
N ARG A 25 30.10 22.03 10.57
CA ARG A 25 29.35 23.01 11.36
C ARG A 25 28.01 23.41 10.73
N VAL A 26 27.38 22.49 9.99
CA VAL A 26 26.20 22.78 9.15
C VAL A 26 25.04 23.34 9.99
N THR A 27 24.93 22.94 11.26
CA THR A 27 23.86 23.35 12.19
C THR A 27 24.30 24.40 13.23
N GLU A 28 25.54 24.89 13.14
CA GLU A 28 26.15 25.68 14.22
C GLU A 28 25.72 27.16 14.19
N ASN A 29 25.30 27.68 13.04
CA ASN A 29 24.67 29.01 12.91
C ASN A 29 23.22 29.05 13.43
N GLY A 30 22.76 27.98 14.10
CA GLY A 30 21.40 27.80 14.59
C GLY A 30 20.61 26.78 13.77
N ARG A 31 19.33 26.58 14.12
CA ARG A 31 18.42 25.78 13.28
C ARG A 31 18.35 26.44 11.91
N ILE A 32 18.73 25.71 10.85
CA ILE A 32 18.42 26.13 9.48
C ILE A 32 16.89 26.16 9.38
N ILE A 33 16.32 27.36 9.35
CA ILE A 33 14.88 27.56 9.17
C ILE A 33 14.63 27.49 7.67
N SER A 34 13.91 26.47 7.21
CA SER A 34 13.48 26.35 5.82
C SER A 34 12.60 27.54 5.43
N ASP A 35 12.82 28.13 4.26
CA ASP A 35 12.11 29.38 3.83
C ASP A 35 10.70 29.11 3.27
N HIS A 36 10.16 27.90 3.52
CA HIS A 36 8.88 27.38 3.04
C HIS A 36 8.46 27.94 1.66
N PRO A 37 9.17 27.57 0.58
CA PRO A 37 9.00 28.17 -0.75
C PRO A 37 7.59 27.97 -1.34
N SER A 38 6.81 27.04 -0.80
CA SER A 38 5.40 26.81 -1.16
C SER A 38 4.51 28.02 -0.88
N ASN A 39 4.89 28.90 0.04
CA ASN A 39 4.14 30.13 0.34
C ASN A 39 4.11 31.04 -0.90
N HIS A 40 2.91 31.42 -1.34
CA HIS A 40 2.67 32.23 -2.53
C HIS A 40 3.33 31.65 -3.79
N ILE A 41 3.23 30.33 -3.97
CA ILE A 41 3.73 29.66 -5.18
C ILE A 41 3.02 30.23 -6.42
N THR A 42 3.78 30.48 -7.50
CA THR A 42 3.29 30.92 -8.81
C THR A 42 4.00 30.17 -9.93
N PRO A 43 3.42 30.06 -11.14
CA PRO A 43 4.10 29.41 -12.27
C PRO A 43 5.48 30.00 -12.56
N ALA A 44 5.63 31.33 -12.44
CA ALA A 44 6.90 32.02 -12.62
C ALA A 44 7.91 31.70 -11.51
N LYS A 45 7.47 31.66 -10.25
CA LYS A 45 8.30 31.27 -9.10
C LYS A 45 8.75 29.82 -9.23
N LEU A 46 7.84 28.90 -9.56
CA LEU A 46 8.12 27.49 -9.74
C LEU A 46 9.15 27.27 -10.86
N LYS A 47 9.00 27.97 -11.98
CA LYS A 47 9.98 27.96 -13.06
C LYS A 47 11.36 28.45 -12.58
N SER A 48 11.43 29.56 -11.87
CA SER A 48 12.71 30.09 -11.34
C SER A 48 13.41 29.06 -10.45
N ILE A 49 12.68 28.46 -9.50
CA ILE A 49 13.22 27.42 -8.60
C ILE A 49 13.80 26.24 -9.41
N PHE A 50 13.12 25.87 -10.49
CA PHE A 50 13.53 24.79 -11.36
C PHE A 50 14.71 25.12 -12.26
N ASP A 51 14.83 26.37 -12.70
CA ASP A 51 15.98 26.88 -13.46
C ASP A 51 17.22 26.98 -12.53
N ASP A 52 17.05 27.42 -11.28
CA ASP A 52 18.13 27.48 -10.28
C ASP A 52 18.69 26.09 -9.94
N ALA A 53 17.79 25.10 -9.78
CA ALA A 53 18.18 23.71 -9.55
C ALA A 53 18.94 23.11 -10.74
N GLU A 54 18.58 23.47 -11.98
CA GLU A 54 19.31 23.06 -13.18
C GLU A 54 20.69 23.73 -13.28
N ASN A 55 20.90 24.88 -12.63
CA ASN A 55 22.21 25.54 -12.47
C ASN A 55 23.01 25.04 -11.26
N GLY A 56 22.51 24.02 -10.55
CA GLY A 56 23.18 23.33 -9.45
C GLY A 56 22.79 23.81 -8.05
N ASP A 57 22.03 24.91 -7.91
CA ASP A 57 21.47 25.31 -6.62
C ASP A 57 20.11 24.65 -6.38
N ILE A 58 20.16 23.50 -5.71
CA ILE A 58 18.99 22.65 -5.49
C ILE A 58 18.24 22.99 -4.18
N MET A 59 18.73 23.94 -3.38
CA MET A 59 18.22 24.19 -2.02
C MET A 59 16.72 24.46 -2.00
N THR A 60 16.29 25.53 -2.69
CA THR A 60 14.89 25.97 -2.74
C THR A 60 13.98 24.92 -3.37
N GLN A 61 14.51 24.13 -4.31
CA GLN A 61 13.76 23.03 -4.92
C GLN A 61 13.46 21.94 -3.89
N HIS A 62 14.45 21.47 -3.15
CA HIS A 62 14.23 20.40 -2.16
C HIS A 62 13.44 20.89 -0.94
N GLU A 63 13.54 22.18 -0.58
CA GLU A 63 12.65 22.79 0.42
C GLU A 63 11.20 22.84 -0.05
N LEU A 64 10.96 23.22 -1.32
CA LEU A 64 9.62 23.13 -1.91
C LEU A 64 9.10 21.70 -1.89
N PHE A 65 9.95 20.71 -2.16
CA PHE A 65 9.56 19.30 -2.16
C PHE A 65 9.15 18.81 -0.75
N MET A 66 9.87 19.23 0.29
CA MET A 66 9.48 18.94 1.68
C MET A 66 8.12 19.58 2.02
N ASP A 67 7.91 20.84 1.63
CA ASP A 67 6.63 21.53 1.83
C ASP A 67 5.46 20.80 1.13
N ILE A 68 5.70 20.27 -0.07
CA ILE A 68 4.68 19.54 -0.85
C ILE A 68 4.25 18.28 -0.10
N GLU A 69 5.20 17.49 0.42
CA GLU A 69 4.90 16.26 1.17
C GLU A 69 4.22 16.54 2.51
N GLU A 70 4.52 17.68 3.16
CA GLU A 70 3.90 18.09 4.42
C GLU A 70 2.48 18.64 4.24
N ARG A 71 2.25 19.43 3.18
CA ARG A 71 1.00 20.18 3.01
C ARG A 71 -0.07 19.47 2.19
N ASP A 72 0.30 18.58 1.28
CA ASP A 72 -0.66 17.86 0.44
C ASP A 72 -0.92 16.44 0.94
N GLY A 73 -2.11 16.23 1.51
CA GLY A 73 -2.50 14.94 2.07
C GLY A 73 -2.55 13.80 1.06
N ASP A 74 -2.86 14.06 -0.22
CA ASP A 74 -2.94 13.02 -1.24
C ASP A 74 -1.53 12.59 -1.69
N ILE A 75 -0.63 13.56 -1.90
CA ILE A 75 0.78 13.27 -2.20
C ILE A 75 1.42 12.52 -1.02
N SER A 76 1.21 12.98 0.21
CA SER A 76 1.76 12.35 1.42
C SER A 76 1.26 10.90 1.59
N ALA A 77 -0.04 10.66 1.39
CA ALA A 77 -0.63 9.33 1.50
C ALA A 77 -0.11 8.37 0.43
N ASN A 78 -0.09 8.79 -0.83
CA ASN A 78 0.38 7.96 -1.94
C ASN A 78 1.87 7.68 -1.84
N MET A 79 2.68 8.69 -1.48
CA MET A 79 4.12 8.52 -1.35
C MET A 79 4.48 7.66 -0.14
N GLY A 80 3.81 7.85 1.00
CA GLY A 80 3.95 6.98 2.16
C GLY A 80 3.58 5.52 1.87
N THR A 81 2.57 5.29 1.03
CA THR A 81 2.15 3.96 0.59
C THR A 81 3.23 3.28 -0.25
N ARG A 82 3.90 4.01 -1.15
CA ARG A 82 5.01 3.49 -1.95
C ARG A 82 6.27 3.26 -1.11
N LYS A 83 6.66 4.22 -0.27
CA LYS A 83 7.83 4.14 0.64
C LYS A 83 7.74 2.90 1.54
N ARG A 84 6.59 2.68 2.19
CA ARG A 84 6.39 1.55 3.13
C ARG A 84 6.17 0.20 2.46
N ALA A 85 5.89 0.15 1.15
CA ALA A 85 5.67 -1.11 0.46
C ALA A 85 6.92 -2.01 0.47
N LEU A 86 8.13 -1.46 0.53
CA LEU A 86 9.35 -2.26 0.63
C LEU A 86 9.50 -2.97 1.97
N LEU A 87 8.91 -2.43 3.04
CA LEU A 87 8.96 -3.04 4.37
C LEU A 87 8.19 -4.37 4.44
N THR A 88 7.32 -4.64 3.47
CA THR A 88 6.59 -5.91 3.40
C THR A 88 7.38 -7.01 2.68
N LEU A 89 8.56 -6.70 2.17
CA LEU A 89 9.42 -7.67 1.49
C LEU A 89 10.43 -8.24 2.50
N ASP A 90 10.53 -9.56 2.54
CA ASP A 90 11.66 -10.21 3.16
C ASP A 90 12.94 -9.92 2.37
N TRP A 91 14.08 -10.05 3.02
CA TRP A 91 15.38 -9.81 2.42
C TRP A 91 16.35 -10.92 2.77
N GLN A 92 17.40 -11.06 1.96
CA GLN A 92 18.48 -12.01 2.18
C GLN A 92 19.80 -11.47 1.61
N ILE A 93 20.91 -11.91 2.18
CA ILE A 93 22.23 -11.68 1.61
C ILE A 93 22.64 -12.91 0.80
N VAL A 94 22.70 -12.73 -0.52
CA VAL A 94 22.99 -13.79 -1.47
C VAL A 94 24.50 -13.87 -1.74
N GLU A 95 25.01 -15.09 -1.70
CA GLU A 95 26.39 -15.38 -2.07
C GLU A 95 26.65 -15.14 -3.57
N THR A 96 27.90 -14.84 -3.92
CA THR A 96 28.28 -14.71 -5.32
C THR A 96 28.17 -16.05 -6.04
N ARG A 97 27.91 -16.03 -7.35
CA ARG A 97 27.92 -17.25 -8.17
C ARG A 97 29.29 -17.94 -8.05
N ASN A 98 29.28 -19.24 -7.71
CA ASN A 98 30.48 -20.04 -7.45
C ASN A 98 31.36 -19.42 -6.34
N ALA A 99 30.74 -19.19 -5.18
CA ALA A 99 31.41 -18.65 -4.01
C ALA A 99 32.53 -19.59 -3.52
N THR A 100 33.65 -18.98 -3.19
CA THR A 100 34.74 -19.62 -2.45
C THR A 100 34.36 -19.73 -0.97
N PRO A 101 34.96 -20.65 -0.19
CA PRO A 101 34.64 -20.79 1.24
C PRO A 101 34.77 -19.48 2.03
N LYS A 102 35.72 -18.60 1.65
CA LYS A 102 35.88 -17.27 2.27
C LYS A 102 34.71 -16.32 1.96
N GLU A 103 34.20 -16.35 0.73
CA GLU A 103 33.05 -15.52 0.35
C GLU A 103 31.76 -15.98 1.04
N GLN A 104 31.65 -17.28 1.32
CA GLN A 104 30.57 -17.84 2.14
C GLN A 104 30.66 -17.40 3.59
N GLU A 105 31.86 -17.32 4.16
CA GLU A 105 32.08 -16.75 5.50
C GLU A 105 31.67 -15.27 5.55
N TYR A 106 32.01 -14.48 4.53
CA TYR A 106 31.59 -13.08 4.46
C TYR A 106 30.08 -12.93 4.37
N GLN A 107 29.40 -13.77 3.59
CA GLN A 107 27.94 -13.76 3.50
C GLN A 107 27.31 -14.01 4.87
N LYS A 108 27.75 -15.03 5.61
CA LYS A 108 27.23 -15.35 6.94
C LYS A 108 27.45 -14.22 7.95
N GLU A 109 28.66 -13.64 7.94
CA GLU A 109 28.98 -12.52 8.81
C GLU A 109 28.09 -11.29 8.54
N LEU A 110 27.89 -10.97 7.26
CA LEU A 110 27.01 -9.87 6.87
C LEU A 110 25.55 -10.17 7.22
N ASP A 111 25.10 -11.40 7.04
CA ASP A 111 23.73 -11.82 7.36
C ASP A 111 23.43 -11.64 8.84
N GLU A 112 24.33 -12.12 9.72
CA GLU A 112 24.24 -11.89 11.16
C GLU A 112 24.27 -10.39 11.52
N PHE A 113 25.12 -9.61 10.84
CA PHE A 113 25.21 -8.17 11.07
C PHE A 113 23.90 -7.45 10.74
N PHE A 114 23.32 -7.68 9.55
CA PHE A 114 22.06 -7.07 9.16
C PHE A 114 20.89 -7.55 10.03
N TYR A 115 20.90 -8.81 10.48
CA TYR A 115 19.87 -9.34 11.38
C TYR A 115 19.93 -8.70 12.78
N GLN A 116 21.12 -8.32 13.26
CA GLN A 116 21.29 -7.62 14.53
C GLN A 116 21.04 -6.11 14.43
N PHE A 117 20.93 -5.56 13.22
CA PHE A 117 20.78 -4.14 13.00
C PHE A 117 19.33 -3.70 13.22
N SER A 118 19.04 -3.08 14.36
CA SER A 118 17.68 -2.74 14.79
C SER A 118 17.01 -1.61 14.02
N GLU A 119 17.76 -0.79 13.27
CA GLU A 119 17.22 0.38 12.54
C GLU A 119 17.13 0.12 11.03
N PHE A 120 17.06 -1.15 10.61
CA PHE A 120 17.09 -1.52 9.20
C PHE A 120 15.88 -1.00 8.42
N GLU A 121 14.69 -1.05 9.02
CA GLU A 121 13.46 -0.56 8.41
C GLU A 121 13.49 0.97 8.23
N ASN A 122 14.06 1.70 9.19
CA ASN A 122 14.25 3.14 9.10
C ASN A 122 15.19 3.49 7.93
N LEU A 123 16.29 2.74 7.78
CA LEU A 123 17.19 2.88 6.63
C LEU A 123 16.43 2.72 5.29
N ILE A 124 15.57 1.71 5.16
CA ILE A 124 14.78 1.52 3.93
C ILE A 124 13.88 2.73 3.66
N VAL A 125 13.16 3.21 4.68
CA VAL A 125 12.26 4.36 4.54
C VAL A 125 13.04 5.63 4.15
N ASP A 126 14.18 5.88 4.79
CA ASP A 126 15.03 7.04 4.51
C ASP A 126 15.65 6.98 3.11
N LEU A 127 16.06 5.79 2.64
CA LEU A 127 16.51 5.61 1.25
C LEU A 127 15.36 5.91 0.27
N MET A 128 14.15 5.43 0.56
CA MET A 128 12.98 5.63 -0.29
C MET A 128 12.52 7.09 -0.40
N ASP A 129 13.04 8.01 0.43
CA ASP A 129 12.85 9.45 0.25
C ASP A 129 13.39 9.98 -1.10
N ALA A 130 14.37 9.27 -1.65
CA ALA A 130 14.91 9.54 -2.97
C ALA A 130 13.87 9.40 -4.10
N VAL A 131 12.76 8.67 -3.93
CA VAL A 131 11.72 8.56 -4.97
C VAL A 131 11.14 9.93 -5.29
N GLY A 132 10.84 10.72 -4.24
CA GLY A 132 10.31 12.06 -4.36
C GLY A 132 11.38 13.07 -4.77
N HIS A 133 12.50 13.09 -4.04
CA HIS A 133 13.56 14.09 -4.21
C HIS A 133 14.53 13.81 -5.37
N GLY A 134 14.63 12.57 -5.83
CA GLY A 134 15.60 12.08 -6.82
C GLY A 134 16.83 11.43 -6.19
N PHE A 135 17.22 11.87 -4.99
CA PHE A 135 18.24 11.23 -4.18
C PHE A 135 17.94 11.37 -2.67
N SER A 136 18.56 10.49 -1.88
CA SER A 136 18.58 10.53 -0.42
C SER A 136 20.02 10.34 0.06
N ALA A 137 20.45 11.16 1.01
CA ALA A 137 21.81 11.16 1.53
C ALA A 137 21.78 10.86 3.04
N LEU A 138 22.37 9.73 3.41
CA LEU A 138 22.47 9.30 4.79
C LEU A 138 23.93 9.29 5.21
N GLU A 139 24.22 9.95 6.33
CA GLU A 139 25.54 9.97 6.93
C GLU A 139 25.72 8.74 7.83
N ILE A 140 26.81 8.00 7.64
CA ILE A 140 27.08 6.77 8.38
C ILE A 140 27.72 7.11 9.72
N ASN A 141 27.10 6.66 10.81
CA ASN A 141 27.70 6.70 12.13
C ASN A 141 28.47 5.40 12.38
N TRP A 142 29.80 5.46 12.35
CA TRP A 142 30.65 4.29 12.52
C TRP A 142 30.99 4.02 13.99
N GLN A 143 31.04 2.74 14.36
CA GLN A 143 31.48 2.29 15.67
C GLN A 143 32.50 1.17 15.54
N PHE A 144 33.53 1.19 16.39
CA PHE A 144 34.51 0.12 16.46
C PHE A 144 34.09 -0.91 17.51
N VAL A 145 33.76 -2.13 17.06
CA VAL A 145 33.29 -3.23 17.91
C VAL A 145 34.04 -4.51 17.54
N ASN A 146 34.57 -5.24 18.52
CA ASN A 146 35.24 -6.54 18.32
C ASN A 146 36.35 -6.54 17.25
N GLY A 147 37.09 -5.43 17.11
CA GLY A 147 38.18 -5.33 16.14
C GLY A 147 37.75 -4.94 14.72
N LYS A 148 36.44 -4.73 14.49
CA LYS A 148 35.85 -4.33 13.20
C LYS A 148 35.12 -3.00 13.33
N TRP A 149 35.00 -2.28 12.21
CA TRP A 149 34.17 -1.09 12.10
C TRP A 149 32.80 -1.50 11.58
N LEU A 150 31.76 -1.25 12.37
CA LEU A 150 30.37 -1.52 12.05
C LEU A 150 29.62 -0.18 11.89
N PRO A 151 28.69 -0.05 10.94
CA PRO A 151 27.77 1.07 10.94
C PRO A 151 26.77 0.90 12.09
N ASN A 152 26.80 1.81 13.06
CA ASN A 152 25.89 1.83 14.20
C ASN A 152 24.54 2.48 13.87
N GLY A 153 24.50 3.37 12.89
CA GLY A 153 23.27 4.00 12.44
C GLY A 153 23.49 4.83 11.17
N PHE A 154 22.40 5.11 10.48
CA PHE A 154 22.38 5.93 9.27
C PHE A 154 21.51 7.16 9.53
N ILE A 155 22.08 8.34 9.37
CA ILE A 155 21.39 9.59 9.71
C ILE A 155 21.00 10.28 8.42
N HIS A 156 19.71 10.31 8.11
CA HIS A 156 19.19 11.06 6.98
C HIS A 156 19.52 12.56 7.12
N ARG A 157 20.12 13.13 6.07
CA ARG A 157 20.42 14.57 5.98
C ARG A 157 19.55 15.20 4.89
N PRO A 158 18.85 16.32 5.17
CA PRO A 158 18.00 16.98 4.19
C PRO A 158 18.77 17.29 2.90
N GLN A 159 18.13 17.04 1.77
CA GLN A 159 18.71 17.26 0.44
C GLN A 159 19.02 18.75 0.20
N SER A 160 18.32 19.66 0.90
CA SER A 160 18.57 21.10 0.85
C SER A 160 19.95 21.51 1.36
N TRP A 161 20.65 20.64 2.09
CA TRP A 161 22.03 20.88 2.56
C TRP A 161 23.07 20.68 1.47
N PHE A 162 22.69 20.10 0.35
CA PHE A 162 23.60 19.78 -0.73
C PHE A 162 23.49 20.75 -1.91
N ARG A 163 24.49 20.69 -2.78
CA ARG A 163 24.59 21.40 -4.05
C ARG A 163 25.07 20.41 -5.11
N LEU A 164 24.72 20.66 -6.37
CA LEU A 164 25.29 19.91 -7.49
C LEU A 164 26.40 20.72 -8.17
N ASP A 165 27.46 20.03 -8.60
CA ASP A 165 28.44 20.59 -9.52
C ASP A 165 27.98 20.46 -10.99
N LYS A 166 28.86 20.83 -11.93
CA LYS A 166 28.56 20.77 -13.37
C LYS A 166 28.46 19.34 -13.92
N ASP A 167 28.97 18.36 -13.17
CA ASP A 167 29.03 16.95 -13.54
C ASP A 167 27.98 16.13 -12.75
N ASP A 168 27.00 16.79 -12.12
CA ASP A 168 25.97 16.20 -11.26
C ASP A 168 26.50 15.51 -9.98
N ASN A 169 27.71 15.84 -9.52
CA ASN A 169 28.20 15.34 -8.23
C ASN A 169 27.55 16.11 -7.07
N ILE A 170 27.19 15.36 -6.02
CA ILE A 170 26.62 15.91 -4.79
C ILE A 170 27.73 16.45 -3.89
N LEU A 171 27.62 17.73 -3.52
CA LEU A 171 28.53 18.44 -2.63
C LEU A 171 27.77 18.89 -1.38
N LEU A 172 28.37 18.75 -0.19
CA LEU A 172 27.81 19.22 1.07
C LEU A 172 28.13 20.69 1.27
N LYS A 173 27.11 21.55 1.43
CA LYS A 173 27.32 22.97 1.75
C LYS A 173 27.72 23.13 3.21
N THR A 174 28.71 23.98 3.45
CA THR A 174 29.20 24.31 4.79
C THR A 174 29.19 25.84 4.98
N PRO A 175 29.14 26.36 6.22
CA PRO A 175 29.20 27.80 6.45
C PRO A 175 30.47 28.45 5.86
N ASP A 176 31.58 27.71 5.88
CA ASP A 176 32.88 28.15 5.35
C ASP A 176 32.97 27.98 3.82
N ASN A 177 32.24 27.02 3.25
CA ASN A 177 32.22 26.74 1.81
C ASN A 177 30.78 26.54 1.28
N VAL A 178 30.18 27.64 0.83
CA VAL A 178 28.84 27.69 0.24
C VAL A 178 28.77 26.99 -1.13
N MET A 179 29.90 26.86 -1.84
CA MET A 179 29.96 26.12 -3.11
C MET A 179 29.97 24.61 -2.91
N GLY A 180 30.12 24.16 -1.66
CA GLY A 180 30.05 22.78 -1.27
C GLY A 180 31.40 22.06 -1.30
N GLU A 181 31.49 21.03 -0.47
CA GLU A 181 32.64 20.16 -0.32
C GLU A 181 32.27 18.74 -0.76
N PRO A 182 33.19 17.98 -1.38
CA PRO A 182 32.94 16.59 -1.71
C PRO A 182 32.59 15.75 -0.48
N LEU A 183 31.68 14.79 -0.66
CA LEU A 183 31.34 13.84 0.40
C LEU A 183 32.55 12.96 0.73
N ARG A 184 32.79 12.73 2.02
CA ARG A 184 33.86 11.83 2.47
C ARG A 184 33.60 10.41 2.03
N ALA A 185 34.62 9.80 1.43
CA ALA A 185 34.60 8.37 1.11
C ALA A 185 34.32 7.55 2.38
N PHE A 186 33.41 6.58 2.28
CA PHE A 186 32.94 5.72 3.39
C PHE A 186 32.16 6.44 4.50
N GLY A 187 31.92 7.75 4.40
CA GLY A 187 31.11 8.50 5.37
C GLY A 187 29.62 8.57 5.05
N TRP A 188 29.23 8.20 3.82
CA TRP A 188 27.89 8.45 3.29
C TRP A 188 27.32 7.27 2.52
N VAL A 189 26.01 7.11 2.60
CA VAL A 189 25.18 6.33 1.68
C VAL A 189 24.31 7.30 0.91
N VAL A 190 24.51 7.37 -0.39
CA VAL A 190 23.75 8.25 -1.29
C VAL A 190 22.94 7.39 -2.24
N HIS A 191 21.64 7.25 -1.98
CA HIS A 191 20.72 6.58 -2.88
C HIS A 191 20.27 7.53 -3.97
N ILE A 192 20.57 7.22 -5.23
CA ILE A 192 20.02 7.92 -6.39
C ILE A 192 18.89 7.06 -6.95
N HIS A 193 17.67 7.57 -6.87
CA HIS A 193 16.49 6.85 -7.33
C HIS A 193 16.14 7.30 -8.75
N LYS A 194 16.54 6.48 -9.72
CA LYS A 194 16.44 6.83 -11.14
C LYS A 194 15.02 6.64 -11.69
N ASN A 195 14.12 7.59 -11.41
CA ASN A 195 12.80 7.63 -12.04
C ASN A 195 12.87 8.02 -13.54
N ARG A 196 13.91 8.76 -13.94
CA ARG A 196 14.09 9.34 -15.28
C ARG A 196 15.55 9.29 -15.70
N SER A 197 15.80 9.24 -17.01
CA SER A 197 17.15 9.31 -17.58
C SER A 197 17.54 10.76 -17.91
N VAL A 198 17.73 11.59 -16.88
CA VAL A 198 18.07 13.02 -16.97
C VAL A 198 19.04 13.43 -15.86
N GLN A 199 19.47 14.70 -15.85
CA GLN A 199 20.31 15.29 -14.79
C GLN A 199 19.72 15.07 -13.41
N LEU A 200 20.57 14.94 -12.39
CA LEU A 200 20.17 14.56 -11.04
C LEU A 200 19.08 15.49 -10.45
N ALA A 201 19.20 16.81 -10.66
CA ALA A 201 18.21 17.81 -10.22
C ALA A 201 16.79 17.58 -10.78
N ARG A 202 16.65 16.80 -11.87
CA ARG A 202 15.40 16.57 -12.61
C ARG A 202 14.85 15.15 -12.43
N GLN A 203 15.51 14.30 -11.63
CA GLN A 203 15.12 12.90 -11.44
C GLN A 203 13.97 12.70 -10.45
N GLY A 204 13.78 13.59 -9.47
CA GLY A 204 12.74 13.47 -8.46
C GLY A 204 11.31 13.59 -9.01
N LEU A 205 10.39 12.75 -8.52
CA LEU A 205 8.98 12.82 -8.89
C LEU A 205 8.33 14.14 -8.45
N TYR A 206 8.78 14.73 -7.34
CA TYR A 206 8.24 15.98 -6.82
C TYR A 206 8.35 17.14 -7.81
N ARG A 207 9.30 17.10 -8.75
CA ARG A 207 9.40 18.12 -9.81
C ARG A 207 8.14 18.18 -10.69
N THR A 208 7.51 17.03 -10.97
CA THR A 208 6.24 16.99 -11.73
C THR A 208 5.04 17.17 -10.82
N LEU A 209 5.09 16.65 -9.60
CA LEU A 209 4.00 16.80 -8.63
C LEU A 209 3.82 18.26 -8.18
N ALA A 210 4.89 19.08 -8.17
CA ALA A 210 4.82 20.49 -7.80
C ALA A 210 3.82 21.30 -8.64
N TRP A 211 3.65 20.95 -9.94
CA TRP A 211 2.64 21.58 -10.78
C TRP A 211 1.22 21.22 -10.34
N HIS A 212 0.98 19.93 -10.05
CA HIS A 212 -0.32 19.44 -9.59
C HIS A 212 -0.66 20.00 -8.21
N TYR A 213 0.32 20.03 -7.30
CA TYR A 213 0.22 20.70 -6.01
C TYR A 213 -0.21 22.16 -6.15
N MET A 214 0.44 22.93 -7.03
CA MET A 214 0.08 24.33 -7.27
C MET A 214 -1.35 24.50 -7.80
N PHE A 215 -1.75 23.71 -8.80
CA PHE A 215 -3.11 23.79 -9.36
C PHE A 215 -4.19 23.39 -8.36
N LYS A 216 -3.94 22.33 -7.59
CA LYS A 216 -4.81 21.89 -6.49
C LYS A 216 -4.93 22.96 -5.42
N HIS A 217 -3.80 23.52 -4.98
CA HIS A 217 -3.77 24.59 -3.96
C HIS A 217 -4.58 25.82 -4.39
N TYR A 218 -4.45 26.28 -5.64
CA TYR A 218 -5.27 27.38 -6.16
C TYR A 218 -6.76 27.02 -6.19
N SER A 219 -7.10 25.82 -6.65
CA SER A 219 -8.50 25.41 -6.74
C SER A 219 -9.18 25.31 -5.38
N VAL A 220 -8.46 24.81 -4.36
CA VAL A 220 -8.96 24.75 -2.98
C VAL A 220 -9.11 26.15 -2.38
N HIS A 221 -8.13 27.03 -2.62
CA HIS A 221 -8.21 28.43 -2.18
C HIS A 221 -9.41 29.15 -2.81
N ASP A 222 -9.56 29.09 -4.13
CA ASP A 222 -10.65 29.73 -4.86
C ASP A 222 -12.00 29.12 -4.46
N PHE A 223 -12.04 27.82 -4.16
CA PHE A 223 -13.24 27.19 -3.63
C PHE A 223 -13.59 27.69 -2.23
N ALA A 224 -12.60 27.89 -1.35
CA ALA A 224 -12.83 28.46 -0.03
C ALA A 224 -13.35 29.90 -0.11
N GLU A 225 -12.75 30.74 -0.98
CA GLU A 225 -13.24 32.10 -1.24
C GLU A 225 -14.66 32.08 -1.83
N PHE A 226 -14.94 31.16 -2.75
CA PHE A 226 -16.29 30.96 -3.29
C PHE A 226 -17.29 30.58 -2.19
N LEU A 227 -16.92 29.68 -1.27
CA LEU A 227 -17.76 29.31 -0.13
C LEU A 227 -17.96 30.47 0.85
N GLU A 228 -16.98 31.34 1.03
CA GLU A 228 -17.11 32.53 1.87
C GLU A 228 -18.09 33.55 1.24
N LEU A 229 -17.98 33.78 -0.07
CA LEU A 229 -18.80 34.76 -0.79
C LEU A 229 -20.24 34.27 -1.04
N TYR A 230 -20.41 32.98 -1.37
CA TYR A 230 -21.69 32.43 -1.85
C TYR A 230 -22.26 31.33 -0.95
N GLY A 231 -21.50 30.80 0.01
CA GLY A 231 -21.97 29.74 0.91
C GLY A 231 -23.00 30.21 1.94
N MET A 232 -23.10 31.53 2.17
CA MET A 232 -24.08 32.12 3.07
C MET A 232 -24.89 33.21 2.36
N PRO A 233 -26.20 32.99 2.09
CA PRO A 233 -27.02 34.01 1.46
C PRO A 233 -27.15 35.23 2.37
N ILE A 234 -26.93 36.42 1.79
CA ILE A 234 -27.19 37.71 2.45
C ILE A 234 -28.70 37.90 2.54
N ARG A 235 -29.19 38.20 3.74
CA ARG A 235 -30.61 38.41 4.00
C ARG A 235 -30.92 39.90 3.98
N ILE A 236 -31.82 40.30 3.09
CA ILE A 236 -32.17 41.70 2.87
C ILE A 236 -33.65 41.91 3.21
N GLY A 237 -33.92 42.71 4.23
CA GLY A 237 -35.28 43.18 4.54
C GLY A 237 -35.63 44.43 3.77
N LYS A 238 -36.82 44.49 3.19
CA LYS A 238 -37.34 45.69 2.54
C LYS A 238 -38.27 46.46 3.47
N TYR A 239 -38.24 47.79 3.42
CA TYR A 239 -39.16 48.66 4.15
C TYR A 239 -39.84 49.70 3.24
N GLY A 240 -41.10 50.01 3.51
CA GLY A 240 -41.91 50.93 2.72
C GLY A 240 -41.56 52.42 2.89
N ALA A 241 -42.00 53.25 1.93
CA ALA A 241 -41.83 54.70 1.95
C ALA A 241 -42.70 55.32 3.07
N GLY A 242 -42.11 55.53 4.24
CA GLY A 242 -42.80 56.03 5.44
C GLY A 242 -42.35 55.36 6.75
N ALA A 243 -41.55 54.29 6.69
CA ALA A 243 -41.06 53.59 7.87
C ALA A 243 -40.24 54.50 8.81
N THR A 244 -40.60 54.51 10.09
CA THR A 244 -39.95 55.28 11.15
C THR A 244 -38.56 54.71 11.48
N SER A 245 -37.70 55.49 12.15
CA SER A 245 -36.36 55.01 12.57
C SER A 245 -36.43 53.80 13.51
N ASP A 246 -37.48 53.71 14.33
CA ASP A 246 -37.66 52.58 15.26
C ASP A 246 -38.09 51.30 14.55
N GLU A 247 -38.94 51.39 13.52
CA GLU A 247 -39.34 50.24 12.70
C GLU A 247 -38.15 49.69 11.90
N LYS A 248 -37.33 50.56 11.30
CA LYS A 248 -36.10 50.16 10.59
C LYS A 248 -35.12 49.42 11.51
N ARG A 249 -34.92 49.95 12.73
CA ARG A 249 -34.03 49.34 13.73
C ARG A 249 -34.55 48.00 14.23
N THR A 250 -35.86 47.87 14.39
CA THR A 250 -36.51 46.61 14.80
C THR A 250 -36.39 45.55 13.71
N LEU A 251 -36.61 45.91 12.45
CA LEU A 251 -36.43 45.03 11.30
C LEU A 251 -34.98 44.55 11.18
N LEU A 252 -34.00 45.45 11.32
CA LEU A 252 -32.59 45.08 11.28
C LEU A 252 -32.21 44.13 12.43
N LYS A 253 -32.71 44.39 13.65
CA LYS A 253 -32.50 43.50 14.80
C LYS A 253 -33.14 42.13 14.59
N ALA A 254 -34.36 42.07 14.05
CA ALA A 254 -35.03 40.81 13.75
C ALA A 254 -34.23 39.99 12.71
N LEU A 255 -33.75 40.63 11.65
CA LEU A 255 -32.92 39.96 10.63
C LEU A 255 -31.58 39.47 11.18
N ALA A 256 -30.95 40.24 12.06
CA ALA A 256 -29.72 39.84 12.75
C ALA A 256 -29.95 38.68 13.75
N GLN A 257 -31.14 38.57 14.34
CA GLN A 257 -31.49 37.49 15.28
C GLN A 257 -31.90 36.19 14.57
N ILE A 258 -32.41 36.25 13.34
CA ILE A 258 -32.85 35.07 12.56
C ILE A 258 -31.65 34.22 12.08
N GLY A 259 -30.39 34.64 12.27
CA GLY A 259 -29.24 33.72 12.14
C GLY A 259 -27.88 34.42 12.07
N HIS A 260 -26.82 33.62 11.92
CA HIS A 260 -25.42 34.07 11.99
C HIS A 260 -24.96 34.98 10.80
N ASN A 261 -25.70 35.00 9.68
CA ASN A 261 -25.24 35.62 8.42
C ASN A 261 -25.40 37.15 8.39
N ALA A 262 -24.69 37.80 7.44
CA ALA A 262 -24.85 39.22 7.13
C ALA A 262 -26.32 39.60 6.82
N ALA A 263 -26.81 40.65 7.50
CA ALA A 263 -28.17 41.15 7.38
C ALA A 263 -28.16 42.63 6.98
N GLY A 264 -29.01 42.99 6.03
CA GLY A 264 -29.19 44.37 5.56
C GLY A 264 -30.66 44.77 5.48
N ILE A 265 -30.92 46.07 5.52
CA ILE A 265 -32.25 46.63 5.24
C ILE A 265 -32.16 47.65 4.09
N MET A 266 -33.15 47.69 3.22
CA MET A 266 -33.22 48.67 2.12
C MET A 266 -34.66 49.18 1.88
N PRO A 267 -34.84 50.41 1.37
CA PRO A 267 -36.15 50.86 0.93
C PRO A 267 -36.70 49.99 -0.21
N GLU A 268 -38.01 49.80 -0.27
CA GLU A 268 -38.68 49.06 -1.38
C GLU A 268 -38.41 49.65 -2.77
N SER A 269 -38.17 50.97 -2.84
CA SER A 269 -37.84 51.67 -4.09
C SER A 269 -36.42 51.40 -4.59
N MET A 270 -35.57 50.76 -3.78
CA MET A 270 -34.20 50.39 -4.13
C MET A 270 -34.13 48.89 -4.36
N ASN A 271 -33.65 48.48 -5.53
CA ASN A 271 -33.33 47.09 -5.82
C ASN A 271 -31.82 46.94 -5.88
N VAL A 272 -31.29 45.96 -5.16
CA VAL A 272 -29.92 45.46 -5.34
C VAL A 272 -30.07 44.07 -5.92
N GLU A 273 -29.66 43.91 -7.17
CA GLU A 273 -29.62 42.61 -7.81
C GLU A 273 -28.31 41.91 -7.41
N LEU A 274 -28.41 40.91 -6.55
CA LEU A 274 -27.32 39.98 -6.31
C LEU A 274 -27.32 38.99 -7.47
N HIS A 275 -26.34 39.10 -8.36
CA HIS A 275 -26.17 38.12 -9.44
C HIS A 275 -25.79 36.77 -8.81
N ASN A 276 -26.76 35.85 -8.72
CA ASN A 276 -26.56 34.50 -8.19
C ASN A 276 -25.66 33.68 -9.11
N ALA A 277 -24.34 33.76 -8.92
CA ALA A 277 -23.38 32.87 -9.58
C ALA A 277 -23.57 31.40 -9.15
N ALA A 278 -24.13 31.16 -7.96
CA ALA A 278 -24.35 29.84 -7.36
C ALA A 278 -25.30 28.91 -8.14
N ASN A 279 -26.17 29.46 -9.02
CA ASN A 279 -27.11 28.62 -9.78
C ASN A 279 -26.45 27.84 -10.93
N SER A 280 -25.17 28.09 -11.23
CA SER A 280 -24.43 27.42 -12.30
C SER A 280 -23.53 26.27 -11.84
N THR A 281 -23.44 26.01 -10.53
CA THR A 281 -22.50 25.05 -9.91
C THR A 281 -23.15 23.79 -9.33
N GLY A 282 -24.48 23.63 -9.43
CA GLY A 282 -25.25 22.60 -8.71
C GLY A 282 -25.03 21.13 -9.13
N GLN A 283 -24.41 20.87 -10.27
CA GLN A 283 -24.09 19.49 -10.71
C GLN A 283 -22.60 19.24 -10.96
N ASN A 284 -21.79 20.27 -11.20
CA ASN A 284 -20.39 20.15 -11.58
C ASN A 284 -19.62 21.36 -11.05
N ASN A 285 -19.08 21.26 -9.83
CA ASN A 285 -18.24 22.30 -9.27
C ASN A 285 -16.86 22.28 -9.94
N PRO A 286 -16.48 23.30 -10.75
CA PRO A 286 -15.23 23.29 -11.50
C PRO A 286 -14.00 23.25 -10.60
N PHE A 287 -14.07 23.83 -9.40
CA PHE A 287 -12.96 23.81 -8.44
C PHE A 287 -12.73 22.39 -7.92
N LEU A 288 -13.80 21.69 -7.52
CA LEU A 288 -13.70 20.31 -7.06
C LEU A 288 -13.33 19.33 -8.19
N GLN A 289 -13.76 19.59 -9.42
CA GLN A 289 -13.33 18.81 -10.58
C GLN A 289 -11.84 18.95 -10.86
N MET A 290 -11.28 20.15 -10.70
CA MET A 290 -9.83 20.35 -10.83
C MET A 290 -9.07 19.61 -9.73
N VAL A 291 -9.59 19.62 -8.49
CA VAL A 291 -9.01 18.86 -7.37
C VAL A 291 -9.03 17.35 -7.68
N ASP A 292 -10.19 16.80 -8.08
CA ASP A 292 -10.34 15.39 -8.43
C ASP A 292 -9.42 14.96 -9.60
N TRP A 293 -9.30 15.81 -10.63
CA TRP A 293 -8.35 15.57 -11.72
C TRP A 293 -6.90 15.55 -11.21
N CYS A 294 -6.51 16.50 -10.36
CA CYS A 294 -5.17 16.55 -9.78
C CYS A 294 -4.88 15.29 -8.95
N GLU A 295 -5.80 14.87 -8.07
CA GLU A 295 -5.62 13.69 -7.21
C GLU A 295 -5.50 12.40 -8.03
N LYS A 296 -6.31 12.24 -9.08
CA LYS A 296 -6.19 11.10 -10.01
C LYS A 296 -4.83 11.08 -10.72
N GLU A 297 -4.35 12.22 -11.19
CA GLU A 297 -3.03 12.30 -11.84
C GLU A 297 -1.87 12.10 -10.84
N ILE A 298 -1.98 12.61 -9.61
CA ILE A 298 -1.00 12.38 -8.54
C ILE A 298 -0.91 10.88 -8.21
N ALA A 299 -2.04 10.21 -7.98
CA ALA A 299 -2.07 8.77 -7.72
C ALA A 299 -1.45 7.98 -8.87
N ARG A 300 -1.76 8.34 -10.13
CA ARG A 300 -1.20 7.70 -11.32
C ARG A 300 0.32 7.89 -11.42
N LEU A 301 0.82 9.08 -11.12
CA LEU A 301 2.25 9.38 -11.17
C LEU A 301 3.06 8.65 -10.09
N ILE A 302 2.48 8.46 -8.90
CA ILE A 302 3.16 7.86 -7.75
C ILE A 302 3.03 6.33 -7.76
N LEU A 303 1.80 5.83 -7.85
CA LEU A 303 1.44 4.41 -7.71
C LEU A 303 1.21 3.70 -9.05
N GLY A 304 1.25 4.43 -10.18
CA GLY A 304 0.99 3.87 -11.51
C GLY A 304 -0.50 3.66 -11.83
N GLN A 305 -1.40 3.99 -10.89
CA GLN A 305 -2.83 3.75 -11.02
C GLN A 305 -3.67 4.79 -10.26
N THR A 306 -4.96 4.87 -10.59
CA THR A 306 -5.90 5.86 -10.01
C THR A 306 -6.84 5.29 -8.95
N LEU A 307 -6.95 3.96 -8.82
CA LEU A 307 -7.80 3.31 -7.82
C LEU A 307 -7.00 3.03 -6.55
N THR A 308 -7.20 3.86 -5.53
CA THR A 308 -6.61 3.74 -4.19
C THR A 308 -7.70 3.36 -3.19
N SER A 309 -8.08 2.08 -3.17
CA SER A 309 -9.03 1.46 -2.23
C SER A 309 -10.46 2.05 -2.11
N GLY A 310 -10.74 3.23 -2.66
CA GLY A 310 -12.05 3.84 -2.77
C GLY A 310 -12.67 3.49 -4.11
N ALA A 311 -13.44 2.41 -4.14
CA ALA A 311 -14.24 2.04 -5.29
C ALA A 311 -15.22 3.18 -5.65
N ASP A 312 -15.16 3.65 -6.90
CA ASP A 312 -16.30 4.28 -7.55
C ASP A 312 -17.34 3.16 -7.75
N GLY A 313 -18.24 3.03 -6.78
CA GLY A 313 -19.04 1.86 -6.42
C GLY A 313 -20.09 1.40 -7.43
N LYS A 314 -19.79 1.37 -8.73
CA LYS A 314 -20.67 0.80 -9.76
C LYS A 314 -20.02 -0.24 -10.67
N THR A 315 -18.69 -0.37 -10.69
CA THR A 315 -18.03 -1.24 -11.70
C THR A 315 -16.65 -1.78 -11.33
N SER A 316 -16.28 -1.87 -10.05
CA SER A 316 -15.05 -2.58 -9.66
C SER A 316 -15.24 -4.10 -9.71
N THR A 317 -14.79 -4.73 -10.80
CA THR A 317 -14.70 -6.19 -10.91
C THR A 317 -13.44 -6.70 -10.22
N ASN A 318 -13.46 -7.93 -9.69
CA ASN A 318 -12.29 -8.57 -9.06
C ASN A 318 -11.05 -8.57 -9.98
N ALA A 319 -11.26 -8.64 -11.30
CA ALA A 319 -10.19 -8.58 -12.31
C ALA A 319 -9.48 -7.21 -12.34
N LEU A 320 -10.22 -6.11 -12.15
CA LEU A 320 -9.64 -4.77 -12.12
C LEU A 320 -8.75 -4.58 -10.88
N GLY A 321 -9.17 -5.10 -9.73
CA GLY A 321 -8.37 -5.10 -8.50
C GLY A 321 -7.05 -5.90 -8.63
N GLN A 322 -7.06 -7.01 -9.38
CA GLN A 322 -5.85 -7.80 -9.65
C GLN A 322 -4.85 -7.03 -10.51
N VAL A 323 -5.27 -6.43 -11.63
CA VAL A 323 -4.40 -5.63 -12.51
C VAL A 323 -3.75 -4.48 -11.74
N HIS A 324 -4.49 -3.85 -10.82
CA HIS A 324 -3.96 -2.79 -9.98
C HIS A 324 -2.85 -3.27 -9.02
N ASN A 325 -3.07 -4.42 -8.39
CA ASN A 325 -2.03 -5.01 -7.54
C ASN A 325 -0.78 -5.40 -8.33
N GLU A 326 -0.93 -5.87 -9.57
CA GLU A 326 0.20 -6.17 -10.46
C GLU A 326 1.03 -4.91 -10.77
N VAL A 327 0.41 -3.79 -11.14
CA VAL A 327 1.13 -2.52 -11.41
C VAL A 327 1.87 -2.03 -10.18
N ARG A 328 1.21 -2.07 -9.01
CA ARG A 328 1.85 -1.70 -7.74
C ARG A 328 3.02 -2.62 -7.41
N ARG A 329 2.90 -3.91 -7.71
CA ARG A 329 3.96 -4.90 -7.51
C ARG A 329 5.14 -4.66 -8.44
N ASP A 330 4.91 -4.34 -9.70
CA ASP A 330 5.99 -4.02 -10.65
C ASP A 330 6.81 -2.81 -10.19
N LEU A 331 6.15 -1.75 -9.71
CA LEU A 331 6.82 -0.59 -9.12
C LEU A 331 7.61 -0.97 -7.86
N LEU A 332 7.01 -1.74 -6.96
CA LEU A 332 7.66 -2.23 -5.75
C LEU A 332 8.94 -3.03 -6.09
N ILE A 333 8.90 -3.92 -7.09
CA ILE A 333 10.05 -4.71 -7.52
C ILE A 333 11.16 -3.83 -8.11
N ALA A 334 10.80 -2.82 -8.90
CA ALA A 334 11.75 -1.85 -9.44
C ALA A 334 12.43 -1.06 -8.31
N ASP A 335 11.67 -0.54 -7.36
CA ASP A 335 12.18 0.22 -6.23
C ASP A 335 13.11 -0.65 -5.36
N ALA A 336 12.67 -1.88 -5.05
CA ALA A 336 13.44 -2.86 -4.29
C ALA A 336 14.82 -3.15 -4.93
N LYS A 337 14.88 -3.32 -6.26
CA LYS A 337 16.16 -3.55 -6.98
C LYS A 337 17.12 -2.38 -6.87
N LEU A 338 16.63 -1.14 -6.93
CA LEU A 338 17.46 0.06 -6.82
C LEU A 338 18.01 0.26 -5.41
N VAL A 339 17.17 0.03 -4.40
CA VAL A 339 17.57 0.08 -2.98
C VAL A 339 18.60 -1.02 -2.69
N ALA A 340 18.31 -2.25 -3.11
CA ALA A 340 19.22 -3.39 -2.95
C ALA A 340 20.61 -3.16 -3.58
N GLN A 341 20.63 -2.54 -4.78
CA GLN A 341 21.88 -2.15 -5.43
C GLN A 341 22.67 -1.13 -4.61
N THR A 342 21.97 -0.18 -3.97
CA THR A 342 22.60 0.87 -3.16
C THR A 342 23.17 0.29 -1.88
N ILE A 343 22.41 -0.53 -1.16
CA ILE A 343 22.89 -1.24 0.04
C ILE A 343 24.11 -2.09 -0.30
N THR A 344 24.07 -2.84 -1.40
CA THR A 344 25.20 -3.68 -1.83
C THR A 344 26.46 -2.84 -2.11
N LYS A 345 26.33 -1.74 -2.86
CA LYS A 345 27.48 -0.93 -3.29
C LYS A 345 28.01 0.03 -2.24
N GLN A 346 27.16 0.54 -1.36
CA GLN A 346 27.51 1.65 -0.46
C GLN A 346 27.48 1.27 1.02
N ILE A 347 27.00 0.08 1.37
CA ILE A 347 27.06 -0.45 2.73
C ILE A 347 27.91 -1.72 2.77
N ILE A 348 27.52 -2.75 2.01
CA ILE A 348 28.19 -4.06 2.05
C ILE A 348 29.62 -3.97 1.51
N LEU A 349 29.81 -3.38 0.33
CA LEU A 349 31.14 -3.26 -0.27
C LEU A 349 32.10 -2.44 0.62
N PRO A 350 31.74 -1.23 1.10
CA PRO A 350 32.53 -0.49 2.09
C PRO A 350 32.87 -1.30 3.33
N TYR A 351 31.90 -2.01 3.91
CA TYR A 351 32.12 -2.85 5.08
C TYR A 351 33.26 -3.85 4.86
N LEU A 352 33.24 -4.56 3.73
CA LEU A 352 34.28 -5.53 3.36
C LEU A 352 35.62 -4.85 3.06
N GLN A 353 35.60 -3.68 2.41
CA GLN A 353 36.81 -2.91 2.12
C GLN A 353 37.52 -2.40 3.39
N ILE A 354 36.76 -2.04 4.42
CA ILE A 354 37.29 -1.52 5.68
C ILE A 354 37.81 -2.67 6.56
N ASN A 355 37.06 -3.76 6.68
CA ASN A 355 37.31 -4.81 7.67
C ASN A 355 38.14 -5.98 7.14
N VAL A 356 38.00 -6.31 5.85
CA VAL A 356 38.58 -7.52 5.25
C VAL A 356 39.72 -7.16 4.31
N ASP A 357 39.40 -6.55 3.16
CA ASP A 357 40.36 -6.22 2.11
C ASP A 357 39.94 -4.97 1.32
N PRO A 358 40.71 -3.86 1.39
CA PRO A 358 40.47 -2.64 0.65
C PRO A 358 40.43 -2.82 -0.88
N ALA A 359 41.01 -3.90 -1.41
CA ALA A 359 41.07 -4.18 -2.84
C ALA A 359 40.09 -5.28 -3.30
N ILE A 360 39.04 -5.57 -2.51
CA ILE A 360 38.03 -6.56 -2.90
C ILE A 360 37.35 -6.16 -4.22
N ASP A 361 37.20 -7.13 -5.13
CA ASP A 361 36.51 -6.93 -6.41
C ASP A 361 35.01 -6.74 -6.18
N GLU A 362 34.45 -5.66 -6.72
CA GLU A 362 33.02 -5.33 -6.65
C GLU A 362 32.13 -6.49 -7.16
N ASN A 363 32.62 -7.27 -8.13
CA ASN A 363 31.87 -8.38 -8.71
C ASN A 363 31.82 -9.62 -7.80
N ARG A 364 32.72 -9.69 -6.81
CA ARG A 364 32.88 -10.80 -5.87
C ARG A 364 32.34 -10.49 -4.47
N CYS A 365 31.61 -9.39 -4.33
CA CYS A 365 30.91 -9.02 -3.12
C CYS A 365 29.56 -9.76 -2.99
N PRO A 366 29.20 -10.29 -1.79
CA PRO A 366 27.84 -10.71 -1.48
C PRO A 366 26.83 -9.60 -1.78
N ARG A 367 25.61 -9.97 -2.19
CA ARG A 367 24.60 -9.03 -2.65
C ARG A 367 23.40 -9.03 -1.73
N PHE A 368 22.90 -7.84 -1.43
CA PHE A 368 21.60 -7.70 -0.81
C PHE A 368 20.52 -7.92 -1.86
N GLU A 369 19.54 -8.80 -1.60
CA GLU A 369 18.39 -9.02 -2.48
C GLU A 369 17.10 -9.09 -1.66
N PHE A 370 16.06 -8.38 -2.12
CA PHE A 370 14.71 -8.55 -1.59
C PHE A 370 14.06 -9.79 -2.21
N ASP A 371 13.28 -10.52 -1.42
CA ASP A 371 12.47 -11.62 -1.94
C ASP A 371 11.22 -11.06 -2.63
N THR A 372 11.32 -10.95 -3.95
CA THR A 372 10.22 -10.51 -4.80
C THR A 372 9.40 -11.66 -5.38
N LYS A 373 9.67 -12.91 -5.00
CA LYS A 373 8.97 -14.06 -5.61
C LYS A 373 7.50 -14.05 -5.20
N GLU A 374 6.66 -14.46 -6.15
CA GLU A 374 5.28 -14.80 -5.87
C GLU A 374 5.23 -16.30 -5.57
N TYR A 375 4.86 -16.61 -4.33
CA TYR A 375 4.51 -17.96 -3.94
C TYR A 375 3.08 -18.20 -4.37
N GLU A 376 2.91 -19.06 -5.37
CA GLU A 376 1.57 -19.44 -5.81
C GLU A 376 0.90 -20.31 -4.74
N ASP A 377 -0.43 -20.29 -4.75
CA ASP A 377 -1.26 -21.02 -3.80
C ASP A 377 -0.85 -22.50 -3.74
N LEU A 378 -0.40 -22.91 -2.56
CA LEU A 378 -0.03 -24.29 -2.23
C LEU A 378 -1.14 -25.26 -2.61
N GLU A 379 -2.41 -24.86 -2.51
CA GLU A 379 -3.56 -25.69 -2.88
C GLU A 379 -3.63 -25.95 -4.39
N LYS A 380 -3.37 -24.93 -5.22
CA LYS A 380 -3.35 -25.07 -6.69
C LYS A 380 -2.21 -25.98 -7.14
N PHE A 381 -1.02 -25.79 -6.58
CA PHE A 381 0.14 -26.64 -6.90
C PHE A 381 -0.01 -28.06 -6.37
N ALA A 382 -0.53 -28.26 -5.15
CA ALA A 382 -0.78 -29.59 -4.60
C ALA A 382 -1.79 -30.39 -5.44
N LYS A 383 -2.77 -29.72 -6.06
CA LYS A 383 -3.72 -30.36 -7.00
C LYS A 383 -3.13 -30.59 -8.39
N ALA A 384 -2.29 -29.68 -8.90
CA ALA A 384 -1.76 -29.74 -10.26
C ALA A 384 -0.49 -30.59 -10.42
N LEU A 385 0.37 -30.68 -9.39
CA LEU A 385 1.64 -31.42 -9.48
C LEU A 385 1.47 -32.94 -9.62
N PRO A 386 0.63 -33.64 -8.81
CA PRO A 386 0.46 -35.08 -8.93
C PRO A 386 0.06 -35.55 -10.35
N PRO A 387 -0.94 -34.95 -11.03
CA PRO A 387 -1.29 -35.37 -12.38
C PRO A 387 -0.17 -35.08 -13.40
N LEU A 388 0.57 -33.97 -13.29
CA LEU A 388 1.67 -33.64 -14.20
C LEU A 388 2.85 -34.62 -14.06
N VAL A 389 3.19 -35.01 -12.83
CA VAL A 389 4.21 -36.03 -12.57
C VAL A 389 3.73 -37.41 -13.05
N ASN A 390 2.46 -37.75 -12.84
CA ASN A 390 1.87 -39.01 -13.30
C ASN A 390 1.82 -39.12 -14.84
N ILE A 391 1.74 -38.00 -15.56
CA ILE A 391 1.82 -37.94 -17.04
C ILE A 391 3.28 -38.06 -17.54
N GLY A 392 4.27 -38.03 -16.62
CA GLY A 392 5.68 -38.25 -16.93
C GLY A 392 6.50 -36.98 -17.16
N VAL A 393 6.00 -35.81 -16.76
CA VAL A 393 6.79 -34.57 -16.81
C VAL A 393 7.88 -34.63 -15.73
N ALA A 394 9.15 -34.60 -16.15
CA ALA A 394 10.29 -34.55 -15.24
C ALA A 394 10.46 -33.14 -14.66
N ILE A 395 9.90 -32.89 -13.48
CA ILE A 395 9.98 -31.60 -12.79
C ILE A 395 11.09 -31.67 -11.73
N PRO A 396 12.13 -30.82 -11.79
CA PRO A 396 13.18 -30.78 -10.77
C PRO A 396 12.62 -30.37 -9.40
N GLU A 397 13.01 -31.06 -8.34
CA GLU A 397 12.56 -30.77 -6.97
C GLU A 397 12.91 -29.33 -6.55
N ARG A 398 14.12 -28.86 -6.90
CA ARG A 398 14.57 -27.48 -6.67
C ARG A 398 13.65 -26.43 -7.29
N TRP A 399 13.06 -26.74 -8.45
CA TRP A 399 12.13 -25.83 -9.12
C TRP A 399 10.79 -25.75 -8.38
N VAL A 400 10.26 -26.89 -7.93
CA VAL A 400 9.01 -26.95 -7.15
C VAL A 400 9.17 -26.22 -5.81
N ARG A 401 10.25 -26.53 -5.09
CA ARG A 401 10.60 -25.86 -3.82
C ARG A 401 10.72 -24.36 -3.99
N GLY A 402 11.43 -23.90 -5.03
CA GLY A 402 11.59 -22.49 -5.34
C GLY A 402 10.30 -21.76 -5.73
N LYS A 403 9.33 -22.47 -6.33
CA LYS A 403 8.00 -21.93 -6.67
C LYS A 403 7.04 -21.88 -5.47
N LEU A 404 7.20 -22.81 -4.53
CA LEU A 404 6.39 -22.89 -3.31
C LEU A 404 6.97 -22.12 -2.12
N GLY A 405 8.21 -21.64 -2.21
CA GLY A 405 8.89 -20.95 -1.11
C GLY A 405 9.38 -21.87 -0.01
N ILE A 406 9.51 -23.16 -0.31
CA ILE A 406 9.98 -24.16 0.65
C ILE A 406 11.52 -24.21 0.55
N PRO A 407 12.27 -23.86 1.60
CA PRO A 407 13.74 -23.91 1.56
C PRO A 407 14.27 -25.35 1.44
N GLU A 408 15.53 -25.47 1.04
CA GLU A 408 16.25 -26.75 1.15
C GLU A 408 16.57 -27.03 2.63
N VAL A 409 16.41 -28.29 3.02
CA VAL A 409 16.69 -28.72 4.40
C VAL A 409 18.20 -28.64 4.61
N GLN A 410 18.65 -27.88 5.61
CA GLN A 410 20.06 -27.89 6.00
C GLN A 410 20.37 -29.10 6.90
N ASP A 411 21.62 -29.56 6.92
CA ASP A 411 22.05 -30.71 7.73
C ASP A 411 21.70 -30.49 9.21
N GLY A 412 20.74 -31.27 9.72
CA GLY A 412 20.29 -31.24 11.12
C GLY A 412 18.97 -30.50 11.40
N GLU A 413 18.31 -29.95 10.39
CA GLU A 413 17.04 -29.24 10.55
C GLU A 413 15.83 -30.20 10.68
N THR A 414 14.87 -29.85 11.54
CA THR A 414 13.72 -30.74 11.82
C THR A 414 12.70 -30.66 10.69
N VAL A 415 12.62 -31.72 9.87
CA VAL A 415 11.68 -31.81 8.74
C VAL A 415 10.29 -32.23 9.23
N LEU A 416 9.25 -31.56 8.73
CA LEU A 416 7.86 -31.98 8.90
C LEU A 416 7.64 -33.34 8.22
N LYS A 417 7.39 -34.39 9.02
CA LYS A 417 7.06 -35.72 8.50
C LYS A 417 5.55 -35.92 8.51
N ALA A 418 5.00 -36.38 7.39
CA ALA A 418 3.64 -36.90 7.37
C ALA A 418 3.57 -38.15 8.26
N VAL A 419 2.56 -38.22 9.14
CA VAL A 419 2.26 -39.43 9.91
C VAL A 419 1.80 -40.49 8.92
N GLN A 420 2.70 -41.38 8.48
CA GLN A 420 2.29 -42.57 7.75
C GLN A 420 1.86 -43.64 8.76
N PRO A 421 0.60 -44.11 8.74
CA PRO A 421 0.26 -45.35 9.42
C PRO A 421 0.87 -46.50 8.61
N GLU A 422 2.07 -46.94 9.00
CA GLU A 422 2.60 -48.22 8.53
C GLU A 422 1.73 -49.34 9.12
N PHE A 423 0.69 -49.73 8.39
CA PHE A 423 -0.02 -50.97 8.66
C PHE A 423 0.85 -52.11 8.12
N ASN A 424 1.78 -52.58 8.96
CA ASN A 424 2.48 -53.85 8.74
C ASN A 424 1.44 -54.97 8.81
N GLY A 425 0.95 -55.37 7.64
CA GLY A 425 0.12 -56.56 7.46
C GLY A 425 0.99 -57.81 7.53
N ASP A 426 1.39 -58.19 8.74
CA ASP A 426 1.94 -59.53 8.97
C ASP A 426 1.86 -59.90 10.46
N LEU A 427 0.67 -60.35 10.90
CA LEU A 427 0.53 -61.31 11.99
C LEU A 427 -0.72 -62.17 11.72
N ASN A 428 -0.48 -63.32 11.10
CA ASN A 428 -1.30 -64.51 11.36
C ASN A 428 -1.22 -64.82 12.86
N GLU A 429 -2.36 -65.02 13.51
CA GLU A 429 -2.68 -66.24 14.28
C GLU A 429 -4.02 -66.10 14.99
N GLY A 430 -4.76 -67.21 15.03
CA GLY A 430 -6.04 -67.32 15.68
C GLY A 430 -5.96 -67.32 17.21
N GLU A 431 -7.15 -67.18 17.79
CA GLU A 431 -7.51 -67.68 19.12
C GLU A 431 -6.62 -67.27 20.31
N THR A 432 -6.98 -66.20 21.03
CA THR A 432 -7.67 -66.30 22.34
C THR A 432 -7.61 -65.01 23.18
N ALA A 433 -8.75 -64.76 23.84
CA ALA A 433 -8.94 -64.12 25.15
C ALA A 433 -8.55 -62.64 25.37
N LEU A 434 -9.60 -61.81 25.36
CA LEU A 434 -9.72 -60.57 26.13
C LEU A 434 -9.14 -60.69 27.55
N LYS A 435 -8.29 -59.74 27.94
CA LYS A 435 -8.25 -59.19 29.29
C LYS A 435 -8.13 -57.67 29.24
N SER A 436 -9.21 -57.03 29.67
CA SER A 436 -9.33 -55.63 30.03
C SER A 436 -8.58 -55.32 31.34
N THR A 437 -7.88 -54.19 31.40
CA THR A 437 -7.65 -53.42 32.62
C THR A 437 -7.37 -51.97 32.16
N ALA A 438 -8.41 -51.16 32.02
CA ALA A 438 -8.95 -50.26 33.04
C ALA A 438 -8.06 -49.04 33.32
N LEU A 439 -8.36 -47.95 32.63
CA LEU A 439 -8.40 -46.63 33.25
C LEU A 439 -9.70 -45.95 32.79
N SER A 440 -10.73 -46.06 33.62
CA SER A 440 -11.96 -45.29 33.53
C SER A 440 -12.09 -44.46 34.79
N GLY A 441 -12.73 -43.29 34.66
CA GLY A 441 -13.52 -42.71 35.74
C GLY A 441 -13.18 -41.27 36.10
N TYR A 442 -13.90 -40.33 35.50
CA TYR A 442 -14.74 -39.44 36.27
C TYR A 442 -16.01 -39.11 35.47
N SER A 443 -17.14 -39.65 35.93
CA SER A 443 -18.49 -39.30 35.51
C SER A 443 -19.16 -38.51 36.65
N ALA A 444 -19.76 -37.37 36.32
CA ALA A 444 -20.73 -36.72 37.19
C ALA A 444 -22.12 -37.23 36.80
N SER A 445 -22.82 -37.83 37.76
CA SER A 445 -24.13 -38.46 37.64
C SER A 445 -25.27 -37.44 37.52
N CYS A 446 -26.13 -37.57 36.51
CA CYS A 446 -27.48 -37.01 36.54
C CYS A 446 -28.47 -38.08 37.01
N GLY A 447 -29.17 -37.80 38.11
CA GLY A 447 -30.07 -38.71 38.82
C GLY A 447 -31.49 -38.74 38.28
N CYS A 448 -31.68 -39.00 36.98
CA CYS A 448 -32.97 -39.40 36.43
C CYS A 448 -32.77 -40.63 35.54
N GLY A 449 -33.44 -41.74 35.88
CA GLY A 449 -33.21 -43.08 35.33
C GLY A 449 -33.58 -43.26 33.85
N CYS A 450 -32.80 -42.66 32.97
CA CYS A 450 -32.90 -42.82 31.52
C CYS A 450 -31.64 -43.57 31.03
N GLN A 451 -31.81 -44.84 30.67
CA GLN A 451 -30.76 -45.64 30.03
C GLN A 451 -30.57 -45.19 28.58
N GLY A 452 -29.34 -44.88 28.17
CA GLY A 452 -29.02 -44.63 26.76
C GLY A 452 -27.59 -44.13 26.56
N HIS A 453 -26.63 -45.04 26.41
CA HIS A 453 -25.30 -44.72 25.91
C HIS A 453 -25.37 -44.49 24.39
N ALA A 454 -25.08 -43.26 23.94
CA ALA A 454 -24.82 -42.98 22.54
C ALA A 454 -23.37 -43.36 22.21
N VAL A 455 -23.20 -44.48 21.51
CA VAL A 455 -21.96 -44.86 20.82
C VAL A 455 -21.99 -44.19 19.45
N LEU A 456 -21.04 -43.30 19.18
CA LEU A 456 -20.76 -42.76 17.85
C LEU A 456 -20.14 -43.87 16.99
N SER A 457 -20.88 -44.45 16.05
CA SER A 457 -20.33 -45.15 14.88
C SER A 457 -21.36 -45.43 13.78
N ALA A 458 -20.96 -45.07 12.56
CA ALA A 458 -21.23 -45.73 11.28
C ALA A 458 -22.60 -45.56 10.56
N LYS A 459 -22.45 -45.13 9.29
CA LYS A 459 -23.40 -45.11 8.18
C LYS A 459 -24.30 -46.37 8.11
N HIS A 460 -25.61 -46.19 8.29
CA HIS A 460 -26.62 -46.96 7.55
C HIS A 460 -27.96 -46.20 7.47
N LYS A 461 -28.50 -46.10 6.25
CA LYS A 461 -29.71 -45.36 5.87
C LYS A 461 -30.95 -46.20 6.23
N MET A 462 -31.88 -45.64 7.01
CA MET A 462 -33.31 -46.01 7.07
C MET A 462 -34.12 -44.73 7.33
N PRO A 463 -35.27 -44.51 6.67
CA PRO A 463 -35.98 -43.24 6.75
C PRO A 463 -36.81 -43.18 8.03
N THR A 464 -36.33 -42.40 9.00
CA THR A 464 -37.14 -41.95 10.14
C THR A 464 -37.73 -40.59 9.78
N ASN A 465 -39.04 -40.41 9.96
CA ASN A 465 -39.74 -39.11 9.82
C ASN A 465 -39.33 -38.18 10.97
N ASP A 466 -38.05 -37.81 11.04
CA ASP A 466 -37.54 -36.80 11.95
C ASP A 466 -37.63 -35.44 11.22
N PRO A 467 -38.26 -34.40 11.79
CA PRO A 467 -38.37 -33.09 11.16
C PRO A 467 -37.02 -32.49 10.74
N GLN A 468 -35.95 -32.89 11.42
CA GLN A 468 -34.58 -32.45 11.14
C GLN A 468 -34.00 -33.04 9.84
N ASP A 469 -34.28 -34.32 9.54
CA ASP A 469 -33.82 -34.96 8.31
C ASP A 469 -34.51 -34.38 7.06
N ILE A 470 -35.76 -33.93 7.20
CA ILE A 470 -36.51 -33.24 6.13
C ILE A 470 -35.92 -31.84 5.87
N LEU A 471 -35.50 -31.15 6.93
CA LEU A 471 -34.83 -29.85 6.82
C LEU A 471 -33.45 -29.99 6.17
N ASP A 472 -32.67 -31.01 6.55
CA ASP A 472 -31.33 -31.26 6.01
C ASP A 472 -31.36 -31.73 4.54
N ASP A 473 -32.36 -32.52 4.13
CA ASP A 473 -32.56 -32.86 2.72
C ASP A 473 -33.05 -31.64 1.91
N SER A 474 -33.85 -30.74 2.50
CA SER A 474 -34.27 -29.50 1.83
C SER A 474 -33.11 -28.52 1.63
N LEU A 475 -32.19 -28.46 2.60
CA LEU A 475 -30.96 -27.66 2.55
C LEU A 475 -29.98 -28.20 1.51
N ASN A 476 -29.75 -29.51 1.49
CA ASN A 476 -28.87 -30.13 0.50
C ASN A 476 -29.39 -29.97 -0.93
N ASN A 477 -30.71 -30.06 -1.15
CA ASN A 477 -31.28 -29.85 -2.49
C ASN A 477 -31.22 -28.38 -2.96
N ALA A 478 -31.24 -27.40 -2.04
CA ALA A 478 -31.15 -25.98 -2.38
C ALA A 478 -29.74 -25.54 -2.84
N PHE A 479 -28.68 -26.24 -2.41
CA PHE A 479 -27.28 -25.85 -2.67
C PHE A 479 -26.55 -26.70 -3.73
N VAL A 480 -27.15 -27.79 -4.24
CA VAL A 480 -26.50 -28.64 -5.27
C VAL A 480 -26.55 -28.03 -6.69
N SER A 481 -27.48 -27.09 -6.98
CA SER A 481 -27.48 -26.33 -8.23
C SER A 481 -27.57 -24.83 -7.98
N VAL A 482 -26.46 -24.23 -7.52
CA VAL A 482 -26.27 -22.78 -7.58
C VAL A 482 -25.99 -22.38 -9.02
N ASP A 483 -27.03 -22.40 -9.86
CA ASP A 483 -26.98 -21.83 -11.20
C ASP A 483 -28.13 -20.85 -11.38
N PHE A 484 -27.97 -19.68 -10.76
CA PHE A 484 -28.87 -18.53 -10.89
C PHE A 484 -29.11 -18.15 -12.37
N ASN A 485 -28.11 -18.41 -13.24
CA ASN A 485 -28.22 -18.17 -14.68
C ASN A 485 -29.14 -19.18 -15.37
N SER A 486 -29.12 -20.46 -14.98
CA SER A 486 -30.04 -21.47 -15.52
C SER A 486 -31.52 -21.17 -15.24
N GLN A 487 -31.81 -20.51 -14.11
CA GLN A 487 -33.16 -20.15 -13.68
C GLN A 487 -33.65 -18.83 -14.27
N LEU A 488 -32.74 -17.88 -14.55
CA LEU A 488 -33.05 -16.64 -15.28
C LEU A 488 -33.11 -16.87 -16.79
N ASN A 489 -32.40 -17.87 -17.33
CA ASN A 489 -32.36 -18.19 -18.75
C ASN A 489 -33.75 -18.29 -19.43
N PRO A 490 -34.76 -18.98 -18.89
CA PRO A 490 -36.07 -19.04 -19.54
C PRO A 490 -36.80 -17.68 -19.55
N MET A 491 -36.57 -16.83 -18.55
CA MET A 491 -37.11 -15.47 -18.49
C MET A 491 -36.42 -14.55 -19.50
N VAL A 492 -35.08 -14.63 -19.57
CA VAL A 492 -34.24 -13.86 -20.49
C VAL A 492 -34.49 -14.28 -21.93
N GLN A 493 -34.60 -15.58 -22.23
CA GLN A 493 -34.90 -16.06 -23.58
C GLN A 493 -36.26 -15.57 -24.08
N LYS A 494 -37.27 -15.53 -23.22
CA LYS A 494 -38.59 -14.99 -23.55
C LYS A 494 -38.56 -13.48 -23.79
N ALA A 495 -37.87 -12.71 -22.93
CA ALA A 495 -37.70 -11.28 -23.11
C ALA A 495 -36.92 -10.95 -24.40
N VAL A 496 -35.87 -11.72 -24.71
CA VAL A 496 -35.08 -11.58 -25.94
C VAL A 496 -35.88 -11.95 -27.18
N ALA A 497 -36.73 -12.99 -27.12
CA ALA A 497 -37.62 -13.35 -28.24
C ALA A 497 -38.63 -12.23 -28.57
N VAL A 498 -39.15 -11.54 -27.56
CA VAL A 498 -40.05 -10.39 -27.74
C VAL A 498 -39.30 -9.19 -28.30
N LEU A 499 -38.09 -8.92 -27.81
CA LEU A 499 -37.22 -7.86 -28.35
C LEU A 499 -36.83 -8.11 -29.81
N MET A 500 -36.61 -9.37 -30.20
CA MET A 500 -36.33 -9.73 -31.60
C MET A 500 -37.55 -9.63 -32.53
N ALA A 501 -38.76 -9.58 -31.98
CA ALA A 501 -40.00 -9.44 -32.74
C ALA A 501 -40.51 -7.99 -32.84
N CYS A 502 -39.74 -7.01 -32.36
CA CYS A 502 -40.12 -5.59 -32.35
C CYS A 502 -39.11 -4.73 -33.14
N ASP A 503 -39.62 -3.85 -33.99
CA ASP A 503 -38.81 -3.00 -34.87
C ASP A 503 -38.54 -1.59 -34.28
N SER A 504 -39.08 -1.27 -33.10
CA SER A 504 -38.89 0.02 -32.43
C SER A 504 -38.79 -0.07 -30.90
N TYR A 505 -38.11 0.90 -30.29
CA TYR A 505 -37.80 0.92 -28.86
C TYR A 505 -39.06 1.15 -27.98
N GLU A 506 -40.01 1.94 -28.48
CA GLU A 506 -41.27 2.22 -27.77
C GLU A 506 -42.19 0.99 -27.77
N GLU A 507 -42.29 0.28 -28.90
CA GLU A 507 -43.11 -0.95 -29.03
C GLU A 507 -42.56 -2.12 -28.21
N ALA A 508 -41.23 -2.18 -28.04
CA ALA A 508 -40.57 -3.14 -27.17
C ALA A 508 -40.92 -2.91 -25.69
N GLY A 509 -41.04 -1.65 -25.25
CA GLY A 509 -41.41 -1.31 -23.88
C GLY A 509 -42.83 -1.75 -23.52
N ASP A 510 -43.79 -1.48 -24.40
CA ASP A 510 -45.20 -1.81 -24.18
C ASP A 510 -45.44 -3.33 -24.16
N LYS A 511 -44.84 -4.08 -25.07
CA LYS A 511 -44.99 -5.56 -25.11
C LYS A 511 -44.29 -6.27 -23.95
N LEU A 512 -43.20 -5.71 -23.44
CA LEU A 512 -42.56 -6.25 -22.23
C LEU A 512 -43.40 -5.99 -20.97
N ALA A 513 -44.12 -4.86 -20.91
CA ALA A 513 -45.03 -4.56 -19.82
C ALA A 513 -46.28 -5.46 -19.81
N GLU A 514 -46.83 -5.80 -20.99
CA GLU A 514 -47.96 -6.73 -21.12
C GLU A 514 -47.61 -8.17 -20.70
N MET A 515 -46.36 -8.59 -20.89
CA MET A 515 -45.91 -9.96 -20.59
C MET A 515 -45.51 -10.17 -19.11
N PHE A 516 -45.38 -9.09 -18.34
CA PHE A 516 -44.98 -9.15 -16.92
C PHE A 516 -45.82 -10.09 -16.04
N PRO A 517 -47.15 -10.19 -16.20
CA PRO A 517 -48.00 -11.06 -15.38
C PRO A 517 -47.85 -12.57 -15.66
N ASP A 518 -47.43 -12.96 -16.87
CA ASP A 518 -47.38 -14.36 -17.33
C ASP A 518 -45.98 -14.99 -17.17
N MET A 519 -45.07 -14.32 -16.45
CA MET A 519 -43.73 -14.85 -16.19
C MET A 519 -43.76 -15.94 -15.11
N PRO A 520 -43.03 -17.06 -15.30
CA PRO A 520 -42.96 -18.14 -14.31
C PRO A 520 -42.13 -17.67 -13.10
N ILE A 521 -42.82 -17.16 -12.08
CA ILE A 521 -42.21 -16.55 -10.88
C ILE A 521 -42.14 -17.55 -9.70
N GLU A 522 -42.87 -18.66 -9.75
CA GLU A 522 -43.02 -19.61 -8.63
C GLU A 522 -41.70 -20.19 -8.11
N GLN A 523 -40.77 -20.52 -9.01
CA GLN A 523 -39.46 -21.07 -8.63
C GLN A 523 -38.58 -20.03 -7.94
N HIS A 524 -38.66 -18.77 -8.38
CA HIS A 524 -37.92 -17.65 -7.80
C HIS A 524 -38.48 -17.26 -6.43
N GLN A 525 -39.80 -17.23 -6.28
CA GLN A 525 -40.45 -16.99 -4.99
C GLN A 525 -40.08 -18.04 -3.94
N THR A 526 -40.07 -19.31 -4.34
CA THR A 526 -39.72 -20.42 -3.42
C THR A 526 -38.26 -20.32 -2.97
N TYR A 527 -37.34 -19.98 -3.88
CA TYR A 527 -35.93 -19.80 -3.54
C TYR A 527 -35.71 -18.62 -2.58
N LEU A 528 -36.35 -17.48 -2.86
CA LEU A 528 -36.22 -16.26 -2.06
C LEU A 528 -36.85 -16.42 -0.68
N ALA A 529 -37.96 -17.17 -0.59
CA ALA A 529 -38.56 -17.57 0.68
C ALA A 529 -37.62 -18.48 1.50
N ASN A 530 -36.97 -19.46 0.87
CA ASN A 530 -36.00 -20.34 1.53
C ASN A 530 -34.75 -19.57 2.01
N ALA A 531 -34.27 -18.60 1.22
CA ALA A 531 -33.14 -17.76 1.58
C ALA A 531 -33.45 -16.84 2.78
N LEU A 532 -34.65 -16.25 2.82
CA LEU A 532 -35.11 -15.45 3.95
C LEU A 532 -35.30 -16.30 5.21
N PHE A 533 -35.89 -17.49 5.08
CA PHE A 533 -36.06 -18.42 6.19
C PHE A 533 -34.71 -18.86 6.80
N LEU A 534 -33.67 -19.03 5.97
CA LEU A 534 -32.33 -19.34 6.44
C LEU A 534 -31.64 -18.15 7.11
N ALA A 535 -31.85 -16.94 6.60
CA ALA A 535 -31.35 -15.72 7.23
C ALA A 535 -31.95 -15.54 8.64
N ASP A 536 -33.23 -15.86 8.81
CA ASP A 536 -33.90 -15.83 10.11
C ASP A 536 -33.37 -16.92 11.06
N LEU A 537 -33.10 -18.13 10.57
CA LEU A 537 -32.50 -19.21 11.37
C LEU A 537 -31.06 -18.91 11.80
N LEU A 538 -30.26 -18.29 10.93
CA LEU A 538 -28.90 -17.85 11.25
C LEU A 538 -28.93 -16.71 12.28
N GLY A 539 -29.85 -15.76 12.13
CA GLY A 539 -30.06 -14.70 13.12
C GLY A 539 -30.46 -15.25 14.49
N ALA A 540 -31.36 -16.25 14.53
CA ALA A 540 -31.77 -16.90 15.78
C ALA A 540 -30.65 -17.72 16.43
N ALA A 541 -29.74 -18.31 15.65
CA ALA A 541 -28.61 -19.08 16.16
C ALA A 541 -27.50 -18.20 16.77
N ASP A 542 -27.36 -16.95 16.31
CA ASP A 542 -26.41 -15.99 16.85
C ASP A 542 -26.90 -15.33 18.15
N ASP A 543 -28.22 -15.15 18.32
CA ASP A 543 -28.82 -14.57 19.55
C ASP A 543 -28.72 -15.50 20.78
N GLU A 544 -28.55 -16.82 20.61
CA GLU A 544 -28.36 -17.77 21.73
C GLU A 544 -26.90 -17.83 22.25
N ARG A 545 -25.97 -17.04 21.69
CA ARG A 545 -24.54 -17.01 22.09
C ARG A 545 -24.06 -15.71 22.77
N THR A 546 -24.97 -14.81 23.12
CA THR A 546 -24.71 -13.67 24.03
C THR A 546 -25.52 -13.81 25.30
#